data_AF-A0A6V7Y4R8-F1
#
_entry.id   AF-A0A6V7Y4R8-F1
#
_cell.length_a   1.000
_cell.length_b   1.000
_cell.length_c   1.000
_cell.angle_alpha   90.00
_cell.angle_beta   90.00
_cell.angle_gamma   90.00
#
_symmetry.space_group_name_H-M   'P 1'
#
loop_
_entity.id
_entity.type
_entity.pdbx_description
1 polymer ?
#
loop_
_entity_poly.entity_id
_entity_poly.type
_entity_poly.pdbx_seq_one_letter_code
_entity_poly.pdbx_strand_id
1 'polypeptide(L)'
;MLTICIAHNGGKYDFHLLLEALHRRSHPPTRICTTGLKIYSMSLGGNNQRKVLFKDSLNYFFCELDALTKVFALPEDLVTAKPFFPYLFIQRQHLHYRLRGLPAIQYYQPEYKKAEKREKLIEWYLQQTSVQTTTKLPAS
;
A
#
# COMPACT_ATOMS: atom_id res chain seq x y z
N MET A 1 -0.74 -11.20 -24.90
CA MET A 1 0.07 -10.35 -23.99
C MET A 1 -0.24 -10.71 -22.54
N LEU A 2 0.79 -10.85 -21.70
CA LEU A 2 0.69 -11.17 -20.27
C LEU A 2 0.99 -9.91 -19.45
N THR A 3 0.18 -9.65 -18.42
CA THR A 3 0.45 -8.62 -17.42
C THR A 3 0.70 -9.29 -16.07
N ILE A 4 1.78 -8.91 -15.37
CA ILE A 4 2.10 -9.45 -14.05
C ILE A 4 1.84 -8.37 -13.02
N CYS A 5 0.96 -8.67 -12.06
CA CYS A 5 0.64 -7.84 -10.92
C CYS A 5 1.39 -8.38 -9.69
N ILE A 6 2.26 -7.56 -9.12
CA ILE A 6 3.06 -7.93 -7.95
C ILE A 6 2.57 -7.12 -6.76
N ALA A 7 2.23 -7.80 -5.67
CA ALA A 7 1.90 -7.18 -4.38
C ALA A 7 2.79 -7.78 -3.29
N HIS A 8 3.17 -6.96 -2.30
CA HIS A 8 4.03 -7.41 -1.21
C HIS A 8 3.17 -7.78 0.01
N ASN A 9 3.12 -9.07 0.35
CA ASN A 9 2.15 -9.67 1.27
C ASN A 9 0.70 -9.69 0.75
N GLY A 10 0.53 -9.58 -0.57
CA GLY A 10 -0.79 -9.58 -1.19
C GLY A 10 -1.55 -10.90 -1.02
N GLY A 11 -0.82 -12.01 -0.87
CA GLY A 11 -1.40 -13.33 -0.70
C GLY A 11 -2.16 -13.54 0.61
N LYS A 12 -1.95 -12.66 1.59
CA LYS A 12 -2.69 -12.67 2.87
C LYS A 12 -3.69 -11.53 2.99
N TYR A 13 -3.72 -10.60 2.03
CA TYR A 13 -4.53 -9.39 2.11
C TYR A 13 -5.14 -8.99 0.76
N ASP A 14 -4.40 -8.30 -0.11
CA ASP A 14 -4.92 -7.68 -1.33
C ASP A 14 -5.63 -8.67 -2.26
N PHE A 15 -5.09 -9.88 -2.39
CA PHE A 15 -5.64 -10.89 -3.29
C PHE A 15 -6.97 -11.45 -2.79
N HIS A 16 -7.24 -11.43 -1.49
CA HIS A 16 -8.55 -11.82 -0.96
C HIS A 16 -9.62 -10.79 -1.30
N LEU A 17 -9.31 -9.50 -1.16
CA LEU A 17 -10.22 -8.42 -1.54
C LEU A 17 -10.53 -8.47 -3.04
N LEU A 18 -9.52 -8.73 -3.85
CA LEU A 18 -9.68 -8.92 -5.29
C LEU A 18 -10.50 -10.17 -5.62
N LEU A 19 -10.20 -11.31 -5.00
CA LEU A 19 -10.91 -12.56 -5.22
C LEU A 19 -12.41 -12.42 -4.87
N GLU A 20 -12.71 -11.74 -3.77
CA GLU A 20 -14.09 -11.44 -3.37
C GLU A 20 -14.80 -10.53 -4.38
N ALA A 21 -14.11 -9.48 -4.87
CA ALA A 21 -14.65 -8.61 -5.91
C ALA A 21 -14.90 -9.34 -7.24
N LEU A 22 -14.01 -10.25 -7.63
CA LEU A 22 -14.14 -11.10 -8.80
C LEU A 22 -15.31 -12.08 -8.66
N HIS A 23 -15.43 -12.71 -7.48
CA HIS A 23 -16.53 -13.64 -7.18
C HIS A 23 -17.89 -12.95 -7.26
N ARG A 24 -18.03 -11.75 -6.66
CA ARG A 24 -19.25 -10.93 -6.75
C ARG A 24 -19.67 -10.58 -8.17
N ARG A 25 -18.73 -10.57 -9.11
CA ARG A 25 -18.97 -10.27 -10.53
C ARG A 25 -19.12 -11.52 -11.38
N SER A 26 -19.08 -12.72 -10.80
CA SER A 26 -19.06 -13.99 -11.55
C SER A 26 -17.88 -14.12 -12.52
N HIS A 27 -16.72 -13.54 -12.17
CA HIS A 27 -15.47 -13.63 -12.95
C HIS A 27 -14.42 -14.44 -12.17
N PRO A 28 -14.60 -15.77 -12.00
CA PRO A 28 -13.66 -16.56 -11.22
C PRO A 28 -12.26 -16.60 -11.88
N PRO A 29 -11.19 -16.71 -11.10
CA PRO A 29 -9.86 -16.94 -11.65
C PRO A 29 -9.79 -18.25 -12.44
N THR A 30 -9.02 -18.24 -13.53
CA THR A 30 -8.72 -19.44 -14.33
C THR A 30 -7.85 -20.43 -13.60
N ARG A 31 -6.97 -19.94 -12.72
CA ARG A 31 -6.12 -20.75 -11.85
C ARG A 31 -5.87 -20.00 -10.56
N ILE A 32 -5.88 -20.73 -9.45
CA ILE A 32 -5.46 -20.23 -8.14
C ILE A 32 -4.54 -21.25 -7.49
N CYS A 33 -3.45 -20.79 -6.87
CA CYS A 33 -2.55 -21.62 -6.09
C CYS A 33 -2.54 -21.09 -4.65
N THR A 34 -2.99 -21.91 -3.71
CA THR A 34 -3.14 -21.54 -2.30
C THR A 34 -2.53 -22.59 -1.37
N THR A 35 -2.25 -22.21 -0.13
CA THR A 35 -2.00 -23.14 0.97
C THR A 35 -2.65 -22.57 2.22
N GLY A 36 -3.64 -23.29 2.76
CA GLY A 36 -4.55 -22.73 3.75
C GLY A 36 -5.19 -21.44 3.24
N LEU A 37 -5.12 -20.39 4.05
CA LEU A 37 -5.66 -19.07 3.70
C LEU A 37 -4.74 -18.24 2.79
N LYS A 38 -3.50 -18.66 2.53
CA LYS A 38 -2.56 -17.86 1.74
C LYS A 38 -2.70 -18.13 0.25
N ILE A 39 -2.88 -17.08 -0.56
CA ILE A 39 -2.86 -17.13 -2.03
C ILE A 39 -1.45 -16.84 -2.54
N TYR A 40 -0.80 -17.81 -3.18
CA TYR A 40 0.55 -17.64 -3.74
C TYR A 40 0.52 -17.02 -5.14
N SER A 41 -0.45 -17.46 -5.95
CA SER A 41 -0.69 -16.91 -7.27
C SER A 41 -2.14 -17.05 -7.69
N MET A 42 -2.58 -16.15 -8.55
CA MET A 42 -3.92 -16.15 -9.13
C MET A 42 -3.82 -15.68 -10.58
N SER A 43 -4.50 -16.37 -11.49
CA SER A 43 -4.46 -16.08 -12.93
C SER A 43 -5.85 -15.74 -13.45
N LEU A 44 -5.98 -14.62 -14.14
CA LEU A 44 -7.17 -14.22 -14.87
C LEU A 44 -6.90 -14.32 -16.38
N GLY A 45 -7.95 -14.59 -17.15
CA GLY A 45 -7.91 -14.66 -18.60
C GLY A 45 -8.99 -15.58 -19.14
N GLY A 46 -8.90 -15.86 -20.43
CA GLY A 46 -9.85 -16.66 -21.17
C GLY A 46 -9.51 -16.63 -22.66
N ASN A 47 -10.36 -17.25 -23.48
CA ASN A 47 -10.16 -17.23 -24.94
C ASN A 47 -10.23 -15.77 -25.43
N ASN A 48 -9.18 -15.35 -26.14
CA ASN A 48 -9.01 -13.99 -26.67
C ASN A 48 -8.98 -12.86 -25.62
N GLN A 49 -8.78 -13.17 -24.33
CA GLN A 49 -8.63 -12.17 -23.27
C GLN A 49 -7.16 -12.00 -22.85
N ARG A 50 -6.83 -10.81 -22.33
CA ARG A 50 -5.51 -10.55 -21.74
C ARG A 50 -5.31 -11.45 -20.52
N LYS A 51 -4.14 -12.10 -20.44
CA LYS A 51 -3.76 -12.89 -19.28
C LYS A 51 -3.19 -11.96 -18.20
N VAL A 52 -3.70 -12.07 -16.98
CA VAL A 52 -3.20 -11.33 -15.83
C VAL A 52 -2.77 -12.31 -14.76
N LEU A 53 -1.53 -12.20 -14.28
CA LEU A 53 -0.97 -13.07 -13.25
C LEU A 53 -0.66 -12.26 -12.01
N PHE A 54 -1.28 -12.60 -10.89
CA PHE A 54 -1.03 -12.03 -9.58
C PHE A 54 0.01 -12.88 -8.85
N LYS A 55 1.04 -12.23 -8.30
CA LYS A 55 2.09 -12.87 -7.49
C LYS A 55 2.38 -12.08 -6.23
N ASP A 56 2.59 -12.80 -5.15
CA ASP A 56 3.03 -12.22 -3.88
C ASP A 56 4.57 -12.19 -3.83
N SER A 57 5.14 -10.98 -3.77
CA SER A 57 6.59 -10.80 -3.69
C SER A 57 7.18 -11.28 -2.36
N LEU A 58 6.39 -11.38 -1.29
CA LEU A 58 6.85 -11.86 0.02
C LEU A 58 7.33 -13.33 -0.03
N ASN A 59 6.92 -14.08 -1.05
CA ASN A 59 7.41 -15.44 -1.30
C ASN A 59 8.87 -15.47 -1.80
N TYR A 60 9.39 -14.33 -2.25
CA TYR A 60 10.73 -14.18 -2.79
C TYR A 60 11.58 -13.28 -1.89
N PHE A 61 10.96 -12.26 -1.28
CA PHE A 61 11.58 -11.31 -0.37
C PHE A 61 10.99 -11.47 1.02
N PHE A 62 11.63 -12.26 1.87
CA PHE A 62 11.15 -12.60 3.22
C PHE A 62 11.40 -11.48 4.26
N CYS A 63 11.02 -10.25 3.94
CA CYS A 63 11.15 -9.10 4.84
C CYS A 63 9.97 -8.13 4.64
N GLU A 64 9.84 -7.13 5.52
CA GLU A 64 8.84 -6.08 5.34
C GLU A 64 9.18 -5.20 4.12
N LEU A 65 8.16 -4.63 3.48
CA LEU A 65 8.32 -3.73 2.33
C LEU A 65 9.31 -2.57 2.61
N ASP A 66 9.28 -2.02 3.82
CA ASP A 66 10.15 -0.92 4.26
C ASP A 66 11.61 -1.36 4.46
N ALA A 67 11.83 -2.66 4.71
CA ALA A 67 13.17 -3.21 4.90
C ALA A 67 13.86 -3.57 3.57
N LEU A 68 13.13 -3.65 2.44
CA LEU A 68 13.69 -4.01 1.13
C LEU A 68 14.85 -3.10 0.73
N THR A 69 14.69 -1.79 0.93
CA THR A 69 15.68 -0.78 0.57
C THR A 69 17.03 -1.05 1.25
N LYS A 70 16.97 -1.36 2.55
CA LYS A 70 18.15 -1.72 3.36
C LYS A 70 18.71 -3.09 3.01
N VAL A 71 17.86 -4.10 2.82
CA VAL A 71 18.28 -5.48 2.53
C VAL A 71 18.99 -5.59 1.18
N PHE A 72 18.51 -4.83 0.18
CA PHE A 72 19.07 -4.85 -1.18
C PHE A 72 20.08 -3.74 -1.46
N ALA A 73 20.43 -2.93 -0.45
CA ALA A 73 21.34 -1.78 -0.59
C ALA A 73 21.00 -0.92 -1.81
N LEU A 74 19.71 -0.61 -1.98
CA LEU A 74 19.26 0.15 -3.15
C LEU A 74 19.81 1.58 -3.11
N PRO A 75 20.26 2.13 -4.26
CA PRO A 75 20.71 3.51 -4.37
C PRO A 75 19.67 4.50 -3.83
N GLU A 76 20.10 5.51 -3.08
CA GLU A 76 19.20 6.47 -2.45
C GLU A 76 18.32 7.23 -3.46
N ASP A 77 18.82 7.45 -4.68
CA ASP A 77 18.09 8.08 -5.80
C ASP A 77 16.93 7.21 -6.32
N LEU A 78 17.00 5.89 -6.12
CA LEU A 78 15.92 4.95 -6.47
C LEU A 78 14.95 4.70 -5.31
N VAL A 79 15.31 5.11 -4.08
CA VAL A 79 14.52 4.84 -2.89
C VAL A 79 13.61 6.02 -2.57
N THR A 80 12.30 5.84 -2.79
CA THR A 80 11.29 6.72 -2.20
C THR A 80 10.98 6.23 -0.79
N ALA A 81 11.25 7.07 0.22
CA ALA A 81 10.88 6.76 1.60
C ALA A 81 9.37 6.52 1.70
N LYS A 82 8.98 5.41 2.34
CA LYS A 82 7.57 5.06 2.51
C LYS A 82 6.88 6.11 3.39
N PRO A 83 5.86 6.83 2.90
CA PRO A 83 5.15 7.81 3.71
C PRO A 83 4.31 7.12 4.78
N PHE A 84 4.02 7.85 5.86
CA PHE A 84 3.09 7.39 6.87
C PHE A 84 1.65 7.50 6.37
N PHE A 85 0.83 6.50 6.70
CA PHE A 85 -0.55 6.42 6.22
C PHE A 85 -1.55 6.66 7.37
N PRO A 86 -2.58 7.50 7.18
CA PRO A 86 -3.56 7.83 8.21
C PRO A 86 -4.68 6.79 8.27
N TYR A 87 -4.38 5.61 8.83
CA TYR A 87 -5.31 4.46 8.84
C TYR A 87 -6.70 4.80 9.36
N LEU A 88 -6.80 5.57 10.44
CA LEU A 88 -8.10 5.91 11.05
C LEU A 88 -8.87 6.96 10.25
N PHE A 89 -8.23 7.65 9.30
CA PHE A 89 -8.93 8.61 8.45
C PHE A 89 -9.77 7.93 7.37
N ILE A 90 -9.44 6.68 7.01
CA ILE A 90 -10.06 5.93 5.91
C ILE A 90 -11.37 5.33 6.38
N GLN A 91 -12.34 6.21 6.55
CA GLN A 91 -13.70 5.90 6.98
C GLN A 91 -14.69 6.43 5.95
N ARG A 92 -15.86 5.80 5.86
CA ARG A 92 -16.89 6.18 4.89
C ARG A 92 -17.23 7.66 4.93
N GLN A 93 -17.32 8.24 6.13
CA GLN A 93 -17.60 9.65 6.35
C GLN A 93 -16.55 10.61 5.75
N HIS A 94 -15.31 10.17 5.55
CA HIS A 94 -14.23 11.00 5.00
C HIS A 94 -13.91 10.71 3.52
N LEU A 95 -14.53 9.70 2.89
CA LEU A 95 -14.22 9.29 1.51
C LEU A 95 -14.37 10.41 0.48
N HIS A 96 -15.32 11.33 0.70
CA HIS A 96 -15.59 12.45 -0.19
C HIS A 96 -15.05 13.79 0.35
N TYR A 97 -14.35 13.75 1.48
CA TYR A 97 -13.83 14.96 2.12
C TYR A 97 -12.49 15.36 1.50
N ARG A 98 -12.40 16.61 1.01
CA ARG A 98 -11.17 17.18 0.46
C ARG A 98 -10.40 17.89 1.57
N LEU A 99 -9.30 17.30 2.01
CA LEU A 99 -8.37 17.97 2.93
C LEU A 99 -7.48 18.96 2.17
N ARG A 100 -7.24 20.12 2.77
CA ARG A 100 -6.23 21.09 2.30
C ARG A 100 -4.80 20.75 2.77
N GLY A 101 -4.64 19.71 3.58
CA GLY A 101 -3.38 19.33 4.20
C GLY A 101 -3.42 17.90 4.73
N LEU A 102 -2.52 17.56 5.64
CA LEU A 102 -2.55 16.24 6.28
C LEU A 102 -3.71 16.14 7.29
N PRO A 103 -4.34 14.95 7.45
CA PRO A 103 -5.21 14.68 8.59
C PRO A 103 -4.48 14.92 9.92
N ALA A 104 -5.21 15.19 11.00
CA ALA A 104 -4.61 15.28 12.33
C ALA A 104 -3.76 14.05 12.68
N ILE A 105 -2.64 14.25 13.40
CA ILE A 105 -1.66 13.19 13.69
C ILE A 105 -2.27 11.96 14.39
N GLN A 106 -3.34 12.14 15.16
CA GLN A 106 -4.12 11.06 15.79
C GLN A 106 -4.64 10.02 14.78
N TYR A 107 -4.91 10.42 13.53
CA TYR A 107 -5.37 9.49 12.50
C TYR A 107 -4.28 8.50 12.03
N TYR A 108 -3.02 8.75 12.41
CA TYR A 108 -1.86 7.91 12.11
C TYR A 108 -1.52 6.92 13.23
N GLN A 109 -2.25 6.97 14.34
CA GLN A 109 -2.08 6.09 15.50
C GLN A 109 -0.66 6.10 16.08
N PRO A 110 -0.11 7.26 16.48
CA PRO A 110 1.24 7.36 17.05
C PRO A 110 1.43 6.49 18.31
N GLU A 111 0.38 6.33 19.13
CA GLU A 111 0.39 5.58 20.38
C GLU A 111 0.59 4.07 20.19
N TYR A 112 0.19 3.51 19.04
CA TYR A 112 0.37 2.10 18.71
C TYR A 112 1.70 1.81 17.98
N LYS A 113 2.54 2.82 17.74
CA LYS A 113 3.85 2.65 17.12
C LYS A 113 4.94 2.48 18.19
N LYS A 114 5.95 1.67 17.88
CA LYS A 114 7.21 1.62 18.65
C LYS A 114 7.84 3.00 18.70
N ALA A 115 8.54 3.31 19.81
CA ALA A 115 9.12 4.64 20.07
C ALA A 115 9.88 5.22 18.85
N GLU A 116 10.79 4.44 18.26
CA GLU A 116 11.57 4.86 17.07
C GLU A 116 10.68 5.22 15.86
N LYS A 117 9.67 4.40 15.53
CA LYS A 117 8.74 4.70 14.42
C LYS A 117 7.82 5.86 14.76
N ARG A 118 7.52 6.10 16.04
CA ARG A 118 6.71 7.22 16.51
C ARG A 118 7.45 8.55 16.36
N GLU A 119 8.72 8.59 16.71
CA GLU A 119 9.57 9.78 16.53
C GLU A 119 9.69 10.16 15.05
N LYS A 120 10.00 9.18 14.19
CA LYS A 120 10.02 9.38 12.73
C LYS A 120 8.68 9.89 12.18
N LEU A 121 7.56 9.40 12.71
CA LEU A 121 6.23 9.89 12.33
C LEU A 121 6.06 11.37 12.70
N ILE A 122 6.42 11.75 13.93
CA ILE A 122 6.27 13.13 14.42
C ILE A 122 7.14 14.08 13.59
N GLU A 123 8.41 13.73 13.39
CA GLU A 123 9.33 14.52 12.56
C GLU A 123 8.81 14.69 11.13
N TRP A 124 8.41 13.59 10.48
CA TRP A 124 7.81 13.63 9.15
C TRP A 124 6.56 14.51 9.12
N TYR A 125 5.67 14.38 10.10
CA TYR A 125 4.43 15.15 10.16
C TYR A 125 4.68 16.66 10.32
N LEU A 126 5.64 17.05 11.15
CA LEU A 126 6.04 18.45 11.34
C LEU A 126 6.71 19.03 10.09
N GLN A 127 7.54 18.26 9.39
CA GLN A 127 8.13 18.67 8.12
C GLN A 127 7.04 18.92 7.06
N GLN A 128 6.07 18.01 6.93
CA GLN A 128 5.01 18.16 5.93
C GLN A 128 4.05 19.32 6.24
N THR A 129 3.78 19.60 7.52
CA THR A 129 2.91 20.72 7.93
C THR A 129 3.61 22.08 7.85
N SER A 130 4.92 22.14 8.11
CA SER A 130 5.70 23.38 7.95
C SER A 130 5.83 23.78 6.49
N VAL A 131 6.06 22.84 5.57
CA VAL A 131 6.10 23.07 4.12
C VAL A 131 4.76 23.59 3.57
N GLN A 132 3.62 23.13 4.10
CA GLN A 132 2.29 23.65 3.72
C GLN A 132 2.01 25.08 4.20
N THR A 133 2.78 25.57 5.17
CA THR A 133 2.65 26.93 5.70
C THR A 133 3.49 27.93 4.90
N THR A 134 4.65 27.52 4.39
CA THR A 134 5.55 28.38 3.61
C THR A 134 5.11 28.59 2.16
N THR A 135 4.27 27.72 1.58
CA THR A 135 3.66 27.94 0.24
C THR A 135 2.49 28.94 0.25
N LYS A 136 2.18 29.58 1.39
CA LYS A 136 1.02 30.47 1.56
C LYS A 136 1.28 31.98 1.46
N LEU A 137 2.45 32.45 1.00
CA LEU A 137 2.65 33.87 0.66
C LEU A 137 3.65 34.03 -0.51
N PRO A 138 3.51 35.03 -1.42
CA PRO A 138 2.42 36.01 -1.59
C PRO A 138 1.84 36.06 -3.03
N ALA A 139 0.62 36.57 -3.18
CA ALA A 139 0.27 37.56 -4.19
C ALA A 139 -1.03 38.27 -3.77
N SER A 140 -0.85 39.56 -3.49
CA SER A 140 -1.82 40.64 -3.34
C SER A 140 -2.85 40.71 -4.46
#